data_AF-A0A9E4EEF6-F1
#
_entry.id   AF-A0A9E4EEF6-F1
#
_cell.length_a   1.000
_cell.length_b   1.000
_cell.length_c   1.000
_cell.angle_alpha   90.00
_cell.angle_beta   90.00
_cell.angle_gamma   90.00
#
_symmetry.space_group_name_H-M   'P 1'
#
loop_
_entity.id
_entity.type
_entity.pdbx_description
1 polymer ?
#
loop_
_entity_poly.entity_id
_entity_poly.type
_entity_poly.pdbx_seq_one_letter_code
_entity_poly.pdbx_strand_id
1 'polypeptide(L)'
;MKYNVIIIVLLLLIVSTQTSAATSDGTIPFDCPDIPNAKFQFHFTRELITLAVTTAPFNTVDNLYIHIYDDEAGIYEKLAQYYSENLKAKDWNGIQEDDRVGLYVLNGVALEGTSVDDTFTGIFAVIKSAEKVYLLNIVGNIPSQQAGQLLTNLGKLGIEIPEVESLLVLDFDEPPASLRTTVTLRLPLPFGRFNKQRASSPTRFRTADGSPIYEVQIQGNHTIDRSEILETLETGDEDIEKAVGTLQKKMGAKLEVVESSVREKNGKHIAVITVKERASSRSPDSFAMNPMIRFNRVTGWKLGTTVKRDLRRARFSNGMPTSHIFGYAGYGFGNKITDVAIGIDTMPFATYTQFNNLEGDADRWYHGFGINAKVHRATDITPDNVIPYRVSNSLNDPGALFYNLFGAENLHNYYLKTGVEVAFRWEKLPRVESIPTRHLLKLTLFAENHESLKKSTDWHLFNWRSRSKARENPAITSSGLRSVMFEYDLNTRQNHLGWHNIFFVEHSNTAFGSDFDFTRYQLHLRYAHPFGEHRIRTRAVGSFSTASRTRRIKRLPALRFCW
;
A
#
# COMPACT_ATOMS: atom_id res chain seq x y z
N MET A 1 31.40 34.29 24.47
CA MET A 1 31.81 33.02 25.10
C MET A 1 31.02 32.60 26.36
N LYS A 2 30.29 33.49 27.05
CA LYS A 2 29.54 33.12 28.28
C LYS A 2 28.25 32.30 28.04
N TYR A 3 27.67 32.33 26.83
CA TYR A 3 26.44 31.60 26.49
C TYR A 3 26.65 30.11 26.17
N ASN A 4 27.86 29.67 25.79
CA ASN A 4 28.13 28.27 25.44
C ASN A 4 28.26 27.37 26.68
N VAL A 5 28.68 27.92 27.83
CA VAL A 5 28.83 27.16 29.08
C VAL A 5 27.46 26.82 29.68
N ILE A 6 26.49 27.75 29.62
CA ILE A 6 25.12 27.52 30.12
C ILE A 6 24.40 26.45 29.29
N ILE A 7 24.61 26.43 27.97
CA ILE A 7 24.01 25.42 27.08
C ILE A 7 24.62 24.03 27.32
N ILE A 8 25.94 23.94 27.56
CA ILE A 8 26.60 22.66 27.86
C ILE A 8 26.18 22.12 29.23
N VAL A 9 25.99 22.99 30.23
CA VAL A 9 25.48 22.59 31.56
C VAL A 9 24.00 22.20 31.50
N LEU A 10 23.16 22.88 30.70
CA LEU A 10 21.78 22.45 30.46
C LEU A 10 21.71 21.12 29.69
N LEU A 11 22.61 20.89 28.72
CA LEU A 11 22.69 19.63 27.97
C LEU A 11 23.21 18.47 28.84
N LEU A 12 24.12 18.73 29.78
CA LEU A 12 24.58 17.73 30.74
C LEU A 12 23.51 17.37 31.77
N LEU A 13 22.67 18.33 32.19
CA LEU A 13 21.53 18.07 33.08
C LEU A 13 20.39 17.29 32.40
N ILE A 14 20.24 17.38 31.07
CA ILE A 14 19.25 16.59 30.31
C ILE A 14 19.75 15.16 30.05
N VAL A 15 21.06 14.91 30.13
CA VAL A 15 21.65 13.57 29.89
C VAL A 15 21.71 12.72 31.18
N SER A 16 21.48 13.30 32.36
CA SER A 16 21.63 12.60 33.65
C SER A 16 20.32 12.10 34.31
N THR A 17 19.17 12.13 33.64
CA THR A 17 17.92 11.59 34.21
C THR A 17 17.10 10.79 33.20
N GLN A 18 17.63 9.65 32.74
CA GLN A 18 16.82 8.53 32.26
C GLN A 18 17.50 7.20 32.62
N THR A 19 17.65 6.93 33.92
CA THR A 19 17.33 5.57 34.37
C THR A 19 15.81 5.49 34.32
N SER A 20 15.25 5.21 33.15
CA SER A 20 13.86 4.80 33.05
C SER A 20 13.73 3.60 33.97
N ALA A 21 13.00 3.75 35.08
CA ALA A 21 12.46 2.58 35.76
C ALA A 21 11.77 1.78 34.67
N ALA A 22 12.30 0.58 34.37
CA ALA A 22 11.73 -0.28 33.36
C ALA A 22 10.28 -0.50 33.75
N THR A 23 9.35 0.16 33.04
CA THR A 23 7.94 -0.11 33.22
C THR A 23 7.75 -1.56 32.79
N SER A 24 7.41 -2.41 33.75
CA SER A 24 7.20 -3.85 33.60
C SER A 24 5.91 -4.12 32.83
N ASP A 25 5.81 -3.61 31.60
CA ASP A 25 4.62 -3.70 30.75
C ASP A 25 4.44 -5.09 30.13
N GLY A 26 5.09 -6.13 30.66
CA GLY A 26 5.09 -7.47 30.11
C GLY A 26 5.95 -7.64 28.83
N THR A 27 6.56 -6.59 28.28
CA THR A 27 7.34 -6.70 27.04
C THR A 27 8.73 -7.27 27.29
N ILE A 28 9.03 -8.40 26.65
CA ILE A 28 10.33 -9.06 26.68
C ILE A 28 11.00 -8.95 25.30
N PRO A 29 12.20 -8.36 25.20
CA PRO A 29 12.95 -8.35 23.96
C PRO A 29 13.44 -9.76 23.60
N PHE A 30 13.42 -10.09 22.31
CA PHE A 30 13.98 -11.34 21.80
C PHE A 30 15.49 -11.18 21.48
N ASP A 31 16.30 -11.00 22.52
CA ASP A 31 17.72 -10.59 22.50
C ASP A 31 18.73 -11.65 22.98
N CYS A 32 18.36 -12.93 23.08
CA CYS A 32 19.29 -13.99 23.44
C CYS A 32 20.54 -13.98 22.53
N PRO A 33 21.76 -13.90 23.08
CA PRO A 33 22.98 -13.78 22.28
C PRO A 33 23.29 -15.07 21.53
N ASP A 34 24.00 -14.95 20.41
CA ASP A 34 24.55 -16.08 19.65
C ASP A 34 23.48 -17.09 19.19
N ILE A 35 22.24 -16.64 18.96
CA ILE A 35 21.20 -17.41 18.26
C ILE A 35 21.19 -17.02 16.77
N PRO A 36 20.86 -17.94 15.85
CA PRO A 36 20.66 -17.58 14.46
C PRO A 36 19.48 -16.60 14.31
N ASN A 37 19.42 -15.90 13.18
CA ASN A 37 18.26 -15.06 12.89
C ASN A 37 17.01 -15.94 12.79
N ALA A 38 15.91 -15.49 13.42
CA ALA A 38 14.63 -16.16 13.28
C ALA A 38 14.25 -16.27 11.80
N LYS A 39 13.75 -17.44 11.41
CA LYS A 39 13.24 -17.71 10.06
C LYS A 39 11.99 -16.91 9.76
N PHE A 40 11.20 -16.65 10.81
CA PHE A 40 9.98 -15.88 10.76
C PHE A 40 9.83 -15.03 12.01
N GLN A 41 9.35 -13.80 11.84
CA GLN A 41 9.12 -12.84 12.91
C GLN A 41 7.78 -12.14 12.65
N PHE A 42 6.94 -12.06 13.67
CA PHE A 42 5.67 -11.36 13.59
C PHE A 42 5.38 -10.57 14.87
N HIS A 43 4.72 -9.43 14.70
CA HIS A 43 4.21 -8.59 15.77
C HIS A 43 2.77 -8.21 15.43
N PHE A 44 1.83 -8.75 16.20
CA PHE A 44 0.42 -8.36 16.14
C PHE A 44 0.18 -7.29 17.22
N THR A 45 -0.21 -6.10 16.81
CA THR A 45 -0.74 -5.08 17.73
C THR A 45 -2.21 -5.35 18.01
N ARG A 46 -2.77 -4.73 19.06
CA ARG A 46 -4.20 -4.82 19.41
C ARG A 46 -5.13 -4.59 18.22
N GLU A 47 -4.82 -3.62 17.38
CA GLU A 47 -5.61 -3.33 16.17
C GLU A 47 -5.57 -4.51 15.20
N LEU A 48 -4.41 -5.15 15.00
CA LEU A 48 -4.30 -6.34 14.15
C LEU A 48 -4.98 -7.56 14.77
N ILE A 49 -4.87 -7.74 16.08
CA ILE A 49 -5.52 -8.84 16.81
C ILE A 49 -7.04 -8.71 16.71
N THR A 50 -7.59 -7.54 17.01
CA THR A 50 -9.03 -7.28 16.94
C THR A 50 -9.59 -7.37 15.51
N LEU A 51 -8.77 -7.10 14.49
CA LEU A 51 -9.12 -7.32 13.09
C LEU A 51 -9.16 -8.81 12.72
N ALA A 52 -8.25 -9.61 13.27
CA ALA A 52 -8.12 -11.02 12.94
C ALA A 52 -9.11 -11.89 13.73
N VAL A 53 -9.32 -11.60 15.02
CA VAL A 53 -10.18 -12.37 15.92
C VAL A 53 -10.89 -11.44 16.90
N THR A 54 -12.23 -11.50 16.92
CA THR A 54 -13.07 -10.69 17.84
C THR A 54 -13.55 -11.47 19.06
N THR A 55 -13.14 -12.73 19.21
CA THR A 55 -13.59 -13.57 20.32
C THR A 55 -12.78 -13.29 21.58
N ALA A 56 -13.46 -13.23 22.72
CA ALA A 56 -12.78 -13.46 23.99
C ALA A 56 -11.98 -14.79 23.88
N PRO A 57 -10.70 -14.81 24.26
CA PRO A 57 -10.03 -13.87 25.17
C PRO A 57 -9.14 -12.79 24.53
N PHE A 58 -9.06 -12.68 23.19
CA PHE A 58 -8.10 -11.76 22.54
C PHE A 58 -8.32 -10.26 22.79
N ASN A 59 -9.50 -9.88 23.31
CA ASN A 59 -9.84 -8.48 23.60
C ASN A 59 -8.98 -7.85 24.71
N THR A 60 -8.30 -8.69 25.52
CA THR A 60 -7.41 -8.28 26.61
C THR A 60 -5.94 -8.22 26.20
N VAL A 61 -5.61 -8.64 24.98
CA VAL A 61 -4.23 -8.66 24.45
C VAL A 61 -3.93 -7.34 23.73
N ASP A 62 -2.87 -6.67 24.16
CA ASP A 62 -2.39 -5.44 23.55
C ASP A 62 -1.33 -5.72 22.47
N ASN A 63 -0.43 -6.69 22.70
CA ASN A 63 0.57 -7.09 21.72
C ASN A 63 0.86 -8.59 21.78
N LEU A 64 1.18 -9.16 20.62
CA LEU A 64 1.60 -10.56 20.47
C LEU A 64 2.83 -10.62 19.56
N TYR A 65 3.95 -11.08 20.10
CA TYR A 65 5.23 -11.23 19.41
C TYR A 65 5.55 -12.71 19.22
N ILE A 66 5.99 -13.08 18.01
CA ILE A 66 6.31 -14.47 17.66
C ILE A 66 7.58 -14.53 16.83
N HIS A 67 8.58 -15.27 17.31
CA HIS A 67 9.74 -15.66 16.52
C HIS A 67 9.76 -17.18 16.33
N ILE A 68 10.08 -17.62 15.11
CA ILE A 68 10.21 -19.04 14.78
C ILE A 68 11.64 -19.30 14.30
N TYR A 69 12.28 -20.28 14.92
CA TYR A 69 13.61 -20.79 14.57
C TYR A 69 13.47 -22.23 14.07
N ASP A 70 14.40 -22.65 13.21
CA ASP A 70 14.59 -24.08 12.95
C ASP A 70 15.27 -24.70 14.19
N ASP A 71 14.90 -25.92 14.56
CA ASP A 71 15.48 -26.64 15.70
C ASP A 71 16.87 -27.18 15.34
N GLU A 72 17.84 -26.28 15.21
CA GLU A 72 19.26 -26.66 15.11
C GLU A 72 19.77 -27.09 16.50
N ALA A 73 20.68 -28.06 16.53
CA ALA A 73 21.15 -28.70 17.76
C ALA A 73 21.51 -27.69 18.87
N GLY A 74 20.72 -27.69 19.95
CA GLY A 74 20.96 -26.87 21.14
C GLY A 74 20.24 -25.52 21.18
N ILE A 75 19.49 -25.12 20.15
CA ILE A 75 18.82 -23.79 20.13
C ILE A 75 17.76 -23.70 21.22
N TYR A 76 16.91 -24.72 21.37
CA TYR A 76 15.87 -24.72 22.40
C TYR A 76 16.48 -24.57 23.79
N GLU A 77 17.47 -25.41 24.11
CA GLU A 77 18.09 -25.46 25.44
C GLU A 77 18.74 -24.12 25.78
N LYS A 78 19.38 -23.49 24.79
CA LYS A 78 19.98 -22.16 24.93
C LYS A 78 18.94 -21.06 25.16
N LEU A 79 17.86 -21.05 24.38
CA LEU A 79 16.77 -20.09 24.52
C LEU A 79 16.03 -20.26 25.86
N ALA A 80 15.69 -21.50 26.21
CA ALA A 80 15.01 -21.84 27.44
C ALA A 80 15.84 -21.43 28.66
N GLN A 81 17.14 -21.75 28.68
CA GLN A 81 18.04 -21.34 29.77
C GLN A 81 18.13 -19.82 29.88
N TYR A 82 18.44 -19.13 28.77
CA TYR A 82 18.61 -17.68 28.76
C TYR A 82 17.36 -16.94 29.24
N TYR A 83 16.18 -17.33 28.74
CA TYR A 83 14.94 -16.66 29.14
C TYR A 83 14.50 -17.06 30.54
N SER A 84 14.69 -18.31 30.98
CA SER A 84 14.38 -18.70 32.38
C SER A 84 15.13 -17.82 33.38
N GLU A 85 16.44 -17.65 33.21
CA GLU A 85 17.28 -16.85 34.11
C GLU A 85 16.88 -15.36 34.09
N ASN A 86 16.69 -14.79 32.90
CA ASN A 86 16.35 -13.37 32.76
C ASN A 86 14.91 -13.02 33.19
N LEU A 87 13.96 -13.94 33.00
CA LEU A 87 12.56 -13.73 33.39
C LEU A 87 12.40 -13.86 34.91
N LYS A 88 13.02 -14.86 35.54
CA LYS A 88 13.04 -15.01 37.00
C LYS A 88 13.68 -13.79 37.69
N ALA A 89 14.73 -13.22 37.10
CA ALA A 89 15.35 -11.98 37.60
C ALA A 89 14.46 -10.73 37.48
N LYS A 90 13.35 -10.81 36.74
CA LYS A 90 12.35 -9.75 36.55
C LYS A 90 10.98 -10.13 37.15
N ASP A 91 10.98 -11.02 38.14
CA ASP A 91 9.80 -11.47 38.87
C ASP A 91 8.71 -12.16 38.02
N TRP A 92 9.10 -12.76 36.89
CA TRP A 92 8.20 -13.66 36.15
C TRP A 92 8.18 -15.04 36.83
N ASN A 93 6.99 -15.59 36.96
CA ASN A 93 6.76 -16.90 37.57
C ASN A 93 6.74 -17.98 36.49
N GLY A 94 7.59 -19.01 36.66
CA GLY A 94 7.55 -20.21 35.82
C GLY A 94 6.33 -21.05 36.17
N ILE A 95 5.45 -21.28 35.20
CA ILE A 95 4.27 -22.13 35.35
C ILE A 95 4.60 -23.57 34.97
N GLN A 96 5.33 -23.75 33.88
CA GLN A 96 5.74 -25.05 33.37
C GLN A 96 7.14 -24.93 32.77
N GLU A 97 8.05 -25.79 33.20
CA GLU A 97 9.41 -25.89 32.69
C GLU A 97 9.74 -27.37 32.46
N ASP A 98 9.66 -27.83 31.22
CA ASP A 98 10.03 -29.17 30.80
C ASP A 98 10.98 -29.17 29.58
N ASP A 99 11.29 -30.35 29.03
CA ASP A 99 12.23 -30.52 27.93
C ASP A 99 11.74 -29.96 26.59
N ARG A 100 10.47 -29.49 26.52
CA ARG A 100 9.84 -28.97 25.31
C ARG A 100 9.17 -27.62 25.49
N VAL A 101 8.74 -27.26 26.70
CA VAL A 101 8.04 -26.01 26.99
C VAL A 101 8.61 -25.33 28.23
N GLY A 102 8.96 -24.06 28.08
CA GLY A 102 9.15 -23.12 29.18
C GLY A 102 8.09 -22.02 29.13
N LEU A 103 7.09 -22.06 30.01
CA LEU A 103 5.99 -21.11 30.11
C LEU A 103 6.13 -20.26 31.39
N TYR A 104 6.10 -18.94 31.21
CA TYR A 104 6.28 -17.95 32.28
C TYR A 104 5.17 -16.90 32.22
N VAL A 105 4.76 -16.39 33.38
CA VAL A 105 3.79 -15.28 33.46
C VAL A 105 4.28 -14.17 34.37
N LEU A 106 3.83 -12.95 34.05
CA LEU A 106 4.01 -11.78 34.90
C LEU A 106 2.67 -11.38 35.51
N ASN A 107 2.56 -11.46 36.83
CA ASN A 107 1.33 -11.07 37.52
C ASN A 107 1.13 -9.55 37.46
N GLY A 108 -0.11 -9.10 37.29
CA GLY A 108 -0.46 -7.70 37.40
C GLY A 108 -0.29 -7.18 38.82
N VAL A 109 0.22 -5.96 38.95
CA VAL A 109 0.27 -5.27 40.25
C VAL A 109 -1.15 -4.84 40.59
N ALA A 110 -1.71 -5.36 41.69
CA ALA A 110 -3.00 -4.93 42.18
C ALA A 110 -2.96 -3.42 42.48
N LEU A 111 -3.78 -2.63 41.78
CA LEU A 111 -4.01 -1.24 42.13
C LEU A 111 -4.80 -1.22 43.43
N GLU A 112 -4.30 -0.49 44.44
CA GLU A 112 -4.93 -0.38 45.76
C GLU A 112 -6.42 -0.01 45.62
N GLY A 113 -7.32 -0.92 46.01
CA GLY A 113 -8.76 -0.67 46.11
C GLY A 113 -9.67 -1.37 45.09
N THR A 114 -9.12 -2.04 44.07
CA THR A 114 -9.90 -2.97 43.22
C THR A 114 -9.74 -4.41 43.74
N SER A 115 -10.82 -5.20 43.74
CA SER A 115 -10.70 -6.64 43.97
C SER A 115 -9.63 -7.18 43.03
N VAL A 116 -8.69 -7.98 43.58
CA VAL A 116 -7.59 -8.56 42.83
C VAL A 116 -8.18 -9.54 41.82
N ASP A 117 -8.58 -9.03 40.66
CA ASP A 117 -8.83 -9.86 39.51
C ASP A 117 -7.47 -10.41 39.11
N ASP A 118 -7.29 -11.70 39.35
CA ASP A 118 -6.07 -12.44 39.04
C ASP A 118 -5.81 -12.33 37.53
N THR A 119 -4.88 -11.45 37.20
CA THR A 119 -4.60 -11.00 35.83
C THR A 119 -3.10 -11.06 35.58
N PHE A 120 -2.73 -11.56 34.41
CA PHE A 120 -1.37 -11.53 33.90
C PHE A 120 -1.19 -10.30 33.04
N THR A 121 -0.08 -9.57 33.24
CA THR A 121 0.36 -8.47 32.36
C THR A 121 1.18 -8.95 31.17
N GLY A 122 1.75 -10.16 31.28
CA GLY A 122 2.46 -10.82 30.21
C GLY A 122 2.50 -12.34 30.33
N ILE A 123 2.50 -13.03 29.20
CA ILE A 123 2.71 -14.47 29.07
C ILE A 123 3.85 -14.70 28.09
N PHE A 124 4.90 -15.39 28.52
CA PHE A 124 6.06 -15.70 27.71
C PHE A 124 6.23 -17.21 27.59
N ALA A 125 6.47 -17.71 26.38
CA ALA A 125 6.71 -19.13 26.16
C ALA A 125 7.87 -19.40 25.21
N VAL A 126 8.71 -20.37 25.56
CA VAL A 126 9.67 -21.04 24.67
C VAL A 126 9.14 -22.44 24.40
N ILE A 127 8.84 -22.77 23.15
CA ILE A 127 8.19 -24.04 22.80
C ILE A 127 8.97 -24.75 21.69
N LYS A 128 9.35 -26.01 21.94
CA LYS A 128 9.97 -26.91 20.97
C LYS A 128 8.89 -27.79 20.33
N SER A 129 8.81 -27.78 19.01
CA SER A 129 7.84 -28.55 18.24
C SER A 129 8.50 -29.18 17.03
N ALA A 130 8.59 -30.50 16.98
CA ALA A 130 9.22 -31.29 15.91
C ALA A 130 10.58 -30.76 15.41
N GLU A 131 10.57 -29.84 14.43
CA GLU A 131 11.75 -29.25 13.77
C GLU A 131 11.87 -27.73 13.98
N LYS A 132 11.08 -27.16 14.90
CA LYS A 132 10.99 -25.72 15.13
C LYS A 132 11.02 -25.37 16.61
N VAL A 133 11.56 -24.19 16.89
CA VAL A 133 11.50 -23.55 18.21
C VAL A 133 10.74 -22.23 18.08
N TYR A 134 9.72 -22.05 18.92
CA TYR A 134 8.88 -20.86 18.96
C TYR A 134 9.21 -20.04 20.20
N LEU A 135 9.42 -18.74 20.03
CA LEU A 135 9.37 -17.75 21.11
C LEU A 135 8.08 -16.96 20.97
N LEU A 136 7.31 -16.93 22.05
CA LEU A 136 6.02 -16.28 22.14
C LEU A 136 6.06 -15.28 23.29
N ASN A 137 5.67 -14.04 23.04
CA ASN A 137 5.43 -13.06 24.09
C ASN A 137 4.08 -12.38 23.87
N ILE A 138 3.15 -12.60 24.78
CA ILE A 138 1.80 -12.03 24.78
C ILE A 138 1.74 -10.97 25.88
N VAL A 139 1.40 -9.75 25.52
CA VAL A 139 1.31 -8.60 26.41
C VAL A 139 -0.12 -8.11 26.46
N GLY A 140 -0.66 -7.89 27.65
CA GLY A 140 -2.01 -7.39 27.86
C GLY A 140 -2.50 -7.65 29.27
N ASN A 141 -3.72 -7.20 29.62
CA ASN A 141 -4.33 -7.43 30.93
C ASN A 141 -5.20 -8.71 30.90
N ILE A 142 -4.55 -9.87 30.93
CA ILE A 142 -5.16 -11.18 30.61
C ILE A 142 -5.65 -11.83 31.91
N PRO A 143 -6.97 -12.03 32.12
CA PRO A 143 -7.46 -12.78 33.28
C PRO A 143 -6.84 -14.18 33.31
N SER A 144 -6.40 -14.64 34.46
CA SER A 144 -5.70 -15.94 34.60
C SER A 144 -6.55 -17.10 34.07
N GLN A 145 -7.84 -17.08 34.37
CA GLN A 145 -8.85 -18.03 33.87
C GLN A 145 -8.98 -18.06 32.33
N GLN A 146 -8.55 -16.99 31.65
CA GLN A 146 -8.59 -16.88 30.18
C GLN A 146 -7.27 -17.26 29.51
N ALA A 147 -6.17 -17.39 30.25
CA ALA A 147 -4.84 -17.62 29.69
C ALA A 147 -4.76 -18.94 28.89
N GLY A 148 -5.29 -20.03 29.42
CA GLY A 148 -5.34 -21.32 28.71
C GLY A 148 -6.21 -21.26 27.45
N GLN A 149 -7.36 -20.55 27.52
CA GLN A 149 -8.21 -20.33 26.36
C GLN A 149 -7.54 -19.43 25.31
N LEU A 150 -6.67 -18.51 25.72
CA LEU A 150 -5.95 -17.62 24.83
C LEU A 150 -4.91 -18.38 24.02
N LEU A 151 -4.11 -19.18 24.73
CA LEU A 151 -3.07 -20.02 24.14
C LEU A 151 -3.64 -21.03 23.13
N THR A 152 -4.77 -21.68 23.45
CA THR A 152 -5.42 -22.61 22.50
C THR A 152 -6.04 -21.93 21.29
N ASN A 153 -6.50 -20.68 21.45
CA ASN A 153 -7.09 -19.95 20.34
C ASN A 153 -6.06 -19.28 19.43
N LEU A 154 -4.75 -19.44 19.68
CA LEU A 154 -3.71 -18.94 18.75
C LEU A 154 -3.86 -19.54 17.34
N GLY A 155 -4.40 -20.75 17.21
CA GLY A 155 -4.75 -21.35 15.92
C GLY A 155 -5.74 -20.51 15.10
N LYS A 156 -6.64 -19.74 15.75
CA LYS A 156 -7.56 -18.81 15.07
C LYS A 156 -6.86 -17.63 14.41
N LEU A 157 -5.66 -17.29 14.88
CA LEU A 157 -4.76 -16.31 14.25
C LEU A 157 -3.86 -16.97 13.19
N GLY A 158 -4.04 -18.26 12.89
CA GLY A 158 -3.18 -19.04 12.00
C GLY A 158 -1.85 -19.46 12.63
N ILE A 159 -1.75 -19.42 13.96
CA ILE A 159 -0.57 -19.84 14.71
C ILE A 159 -0.85 -21.21 15.31
N GLU A 160 -0.52 -22.26 14.56
CA GLU A 160 -0.72 -23.65 14.98
C GLU A 160 0.57 -24.17 15.63
N ILE A 161 0.54 -24.35 16.96
CA ILE A 161 1.64 -24.94 17.74
C ILE A 161 1.05 -26.11 18.54
N PRO A 162 1.20 -27.37 18.09
CA PRO A 162 0.54 -28.53 18.71
C PRO A 162 0.82 -28.66 20.22
N GLU A 163 2.03 -28.34 20.65
CA GLU A 163 2.47 -28.43 22.03
C GLU A 163 1.75 -27.41 22.93
N VAL A 164 1.29 -26.28 22.38
CA VAL A 164 0.50 -25.29 23.12
C VAL A 164 -0.89 -25.83 23.46
N GLU A 165 -1.48 -26.65 22.58
CA GLU A 165 -2.77 -27.31 22.88
C GLU A 165 -2.65 -28.30 24.04
N SER A 166 -1.45 -28.87 24.25
CA SER A 166 -1.22 -29.81 25.36
C SER A 166 -1.06 -29.14 26.73
N LEU A 167 -0.85 -27.82 26.78
CA LEU A 167 -0.73 -27.03 28.02
C LEU A 167 -2.07 -26.83 28.75
N LEU A 168 -3.17 -27.32 28.17
CA LEU A 168 -4.55 -27.17 28.60
C LEU A 168 -4.92 -27.79 29.96
N VAL A 169 -4.02 -28.54 30.59
CA VAL A 169 -4.29 -29.27 31.85
C VAL A 169 -3.79 -28.53 33.09
N LEU A 170 -3.20 -27.34 32.92
CA LEU A 170 -2.82 -26.48 34.04
C LEU A 170 -4.08 -25.80 34.59
N ASP A 171 -4.69 -26.40 35.60
CA ASP A 171 -5.71 -25.75 36.44
C ASP A 171 -5.05 -24.56 37.16
N PHE A 172 -5.29 -23.35 36.65
CA PHE A 172 -4.99 -22.09 37.32
C PHE A 172 -6.04 -21.87 38.42
N ASP A 173 -5.91 -22.66 39.50
CA ASP A 173 -6.79 -22.72 40.68
C ASP A 173 -8.30 -22.93 40.43
N GLU A 174 -8.78 -24.10 40.83
CA GLU A 174 -10.21 -24.42 40.91
C GLU A 174 -10.86 -23.54 42.01
N PRO A 175 -11.79 -22.62 41.68
CA PRO A 175 -12.52 -21.90 42.72
C PRO A 175 -13.43 -22.88 43.48
N PRO A 176 -13.61 -22.74 44.81
CA PRO A 176 -14.37 -23.68 45.61
C PRO A 176 -15.80 -23.83 45.07
N ALA A 177 -16.22 -25.07 44.87
CA ALA A 177 -17.48 -25.49 44.27
C ALA A 177 -18.72 -24.89 44.97
N SER A 178 -19.08 -23.67 44.60
CA SER A 178 -20.39 -23.08 44.86
C SER A 178 -20.65 -21.99 43.83
N LEU A 179 -21.84 -22.01 43.22
CA LEU A 179 -22.34 -21.11 42.17
C LEU A 179 -22.08 -21.54 40.71
N ARG A 180 -22.56 -22.73 40.34
CA ARG A 180 -23.04 -22.96 38.97
C ARG A 180 -24.44 -22.37 38.84
N THR A 181 -24.56 -21.16 38.31
CA THR A 181 -25.85 -20.61 37.86
C THR A 181 -25.96 -20.77 36.36
N THR A 182 -26.83 -21.68 35.93
CA THR A 182 -27.13 -21.94 34.52
C THR A 182 -27.87 -20.75 33.92
N VAL A 183 -27.18 -19.90 33.15
CA VAL A 183 -27.80 -18.88 32.32
C VAL A 183 -28.02 -19.46 30.92
N THR A 184 -29.27 -19.78 30.60
CA THR A 184 -29.70 -20.23 29.28
C THR A 184 -29.76 -19.03 28.33
N LEU A 185 -28.68 -18.77 27.59
CA LEU A 185 -28.67 -17.78 26.51
C LEU A 185 -29.42 -18.34 25.29
N ARG A 186 -30.64 -17.84 25.05
CA ARG A 186 -31.34 -17.99 23.76
C ARG A 186 -30.66 -17.12 22.71
N LEU A 187 -30.13 -17.74 21.67
CA LEU A 187 -29.65 -17.09 20.44
C LEU A 187 -30.77 -16.30 19.74
N PRO A 188 -30.51 -15.08 19.25
CA PRO A 188 -31.41 -14.41 18.34
C PRO A 188 -31.22 -14.93 16.91
N LEU A 189 -32.34 -15.16 16.23
CA LEU A 189 -32.46 -15.49 14.81
C LEU A 189 -31.87 -14.38 13.91
N PRO A 190 -31.50 -14.70 12.65
CA PRO A 190 -30.81 -13.79 11.75
C PRO A 190 -31.71 -12.62 11.36
N PHE A 191 -31.18 -11.41 11.49
CA PHE A 191 -31.80 -10.17 11.07
C PHE A 191 -32.07 -10.18 9.56
N GLY A 192 -33.35 -10.26 9.19
CA GLY A 192 -33.83 -9.80 7.89
C GLY A 192 -33.56 -8.29 7.77
N ARG A 193 -32.88 -7.90 6.69
CA ARG A 193 -32.72 -6.50 6.28
C ARG A 193 -34.10 -5.90 5.97
N PHE A 194 -34.75 -5.33 6.97
CA PHE A 194 -35.80 -4.34 6.74
C PHE A 194 -35.14 -3.04 6.29
N ASN A 195 -35.05 -2.84 4.98
CA ASN A 195 -34.85 -1.52 4.39
C ASN A 195 -36.10 -0.68 4.71
N LYS A 196 -36.13 -0.07 5.91
CA LYS A 196 -37.02 1.06 6.18
C LYS A 196 -36.59 2.17 5.20
N GLN A 197 -37.32 2.30 4.10
CA GLN A 197 -37.27 3.48 3.23
C GLN A 197 -37.54 4.69 4.12
N ARG A 198 -36.48 5.36 4.59
CA ARG A 198 -36.59 6.71 5.14
C ARG A 198 -37.23 7.54 4.05
N ALA A 199 -38.35 8.19 4.38
CA ALA A 199 -38.95 9.17 3.49
C ALA A 199 -37.89 10.22 3.17
N SER A 200 -37.42 10.23 1.92
CA SER A 200 -36.48 11.22 1.41
C SER A 200 -37.08 12.61 1.64
N SER A 201 -36.41 13.45 2.43
CA SER A 201 -36.74 14.87 2.54
C SER A 201 -36.65 15.52 1.15
N PRO A 202 -37.58 16.42 0.80
CA PRO A 202 -37.53 17.12 -0.48
C PRO A 202 -36.23 17.92 -0.60
N THR A 203 -35.70 18.00 -1.82
CA THR A 203 -34.59 18.90 -2.14
C THR A 203 -35.06 20.37 -2.09
N ARG A 204 -34.13 21.33 -2.20
CA ARG A 204 -34.49 22.75 -2.31
C ARG A 204 -35.21 23.10 -3.62
N PHE A 205 -35.17 22.22 -4.61
CA PHE A 205 -35.67 22.51 -5.95
C PHE A 205 -37.18 22.32 -6.05
N ARG A 206 -37.80 23.14 -6.90
CA ARG A 206 -39.22 23.14 -7.21
C ARG A 206 -39.43 23.12 -8.71
N THR A 207 -40.55 22.54 -9.14
CA THR A 207 -41.08 22.66 -10.50
C THR A 207 -41.67 24.07 -10.71
N ALA A 208 -41.96 24.44 -11.96
CA ALA A 208 -42.50 25.77 -12.31
C ALA A 208 -43.85 26.08 -11.63
N ASP A 209 -44.63 25.06 -11.29
CA ASP A 209 -45.89 25.16 -10.53
C ASP A 209 -45.70 25.22 -9.01
N GLY A 210 -44.45 25.16 -8.52
CA GLY A 210 -44.09 25.22 -7.10
C GLY A 210 -44.01 23.87 -6.38
N SER A 211 -44.32 22.76 -7.05
CA SER A 211 -44.27 21.42 -6.46
C SER A 211 -42.83 21.01 -6.08
N PRO A 212 -42.61 20.35 -4.93
CA PRO A 212 -41.27 20.01 -4.47
C PRO A 212 -40.65 18.86 -5.28
N ILE A 213 -39.35 18.98 -5.58
CA ILE A 213 -38.55 17.92 -6.19
C ILE A 213 -37.87 17.12 -5.08
N TYR A 214 -38.03 15.80 -5.10
CA TYR A 214 -37.49 14.91 -4.06
C TYR A 214 -36.12 14.34 -4.40
N GLU A 215 -35.77 14.29 -5.68
CA GLU A 215 -34.52 13.71 -6.15
C GLU A 215 -34.07 14.37 -7.45
N VAL A 216 -32.77 14.63 -7.57
CA VAL A 216 -32.12 15.10 -8.81
C VAL A 216 -31.21 13.99 -9.34
N GLN A 217 -31.57 13.46 -10.51
CA GLN A 217 -30.79 12.48 -11.26
C GLN A 217 -30.03 13.20 -12.37
N ILE A 218 -28.73 12.96 -12.47
CA ILE A 218 -27.87 13.52 -13.51
C ILE A 218 -27.46 12.38 -14.43
N GLN A 219 -27.60 12.57 -15.74
CA GLN A 219 -27.29 11.61 -16.78
C GLN A 219 -26.34 12.24 -17.80
N GLY A 220 -25.46 11.43 -18.39
CA GLY A 220 -24.51 11.88 -19.44
C GLY A 220 -23.27 12.63 -18.93
N ASN A 221 -23.10 12.75 -17.60
CA ASN A 221 -21.90 13.32 -16.98
C ASN A 221 -20.79 12.25 -16.86
N HIS A 222 -20.03 12.05 -17.94
CA HIS A 222 -18.96 11.05 -17.99
C HIS A 222 -17.62 11.55 -17.42
N THR A 223 -17.28 12.82 -17.64
CA THR A 223 -16.00 13.43 -17.26
C THR A 223 -16.15 14.45 -16.14
N ILE A 224 -17.34 15.05 -16.01
CA ILE A 224 -17.66 16.06 -15.01
C ILE A 224 -18.23 15.38 -13.77
N ASP A 225 -17.67 15.71 -12.61
CA ASP A 225 -18.13 15.15 -11.34
C ASP A 225 -19.59 15.54 -11.09
N ARG A 226 -20.40 14.56 -10.64
CA ARG A 226 -21.80 14.79 -10.29
C ARG A 226 -21.94 15.88 -9.23
N SER A 227 -21.03 15.92 -8.27
CA SER A 227 -21.01 16.94 -7.20
C SER A 227 -20.81 18.34 -7.74
N GLU A 228 -19.92 18.53 -8.73
CA GLU A 228 -19.70 19.83 -9.39
C GLU A 228 -20.98 20.33 -10.09
N ILE A 229 -21.71 19.43 -10.74
CA ILE A 229 -22.99 19.76 -11.39
C ILE A 229 -24.05 20.13 -10.33
N LEU A 230 -24.15 19.36 -9.25
CA LEU A 230 -25.09 19.64 -8.16
C LEU A 230 -24.79 20.97 -7.46
N GLU A 231 -23.53 21.23 -7.11
CA GLU A 231 -23.11 22.50 -6.50
C GLU A 231 -23.44 23.67 -7.42
N THR A 232 -23.20 23.53 -8.72
CA THR A 232 -23.55 24.57 -9.69
C THR A 232 -25.06 24.80 -9.76
N LEU A 233 -25.88 23.75 -9.75
CA LEU A 233 -27.34 23.85 -9.68
C LEU A 233 -27.82 24.50 -8.38
N GLU A 234 -27.15 24.21 -7.26
CA GLU A 234 -27.45 24.79 -5.93
C GLU A 234 -27.10 26.28 -5.83
N THR A 235 -26.24 26.80 -6.71
CA THR A 235 -26.04 28.26 -6.84
C THR A 235 -27.10 28.96 -7.68
N GLY A 236 -28.01 28.21 -8.32
CA GLY A 236 -29.09 28.73 -9.16
C GLY A 236 -30.36 29.08 -8.37
N ASP A 237 -31.46 29.28 -9.10
CA ASP A 237 -32.81 29.50 -8.56
C ASP A 237 -33.36 28.22 -7.88
N GLU A 238 -34.42 28.34 -7.09
CA GLU A 238 -35.16 27.17 -6.56
C GLU A 238 -35.96 26.47 -7.68
N ASP A 239 -36.39 27.21 -8.69
CA ASP A 239 -36.99 26.65 -9.90
C ASP A 239 -35.94 25.86 -10.70
N ILE A 240 -36.20 24.56 -10.89
CA ILE A 240 -35.26 23.63 -11.52
C ILE A 240 -34.90 24.04 -12.96
N GLU A 241 -35.82 24.63 -13.73
CA GLU A 241 -35.56 25.02 -15.11
C GLU A 241 -34.61 26.23 -15.15
N LYS A 242 -34.80 27.18 -14.23
CA LYS A 242 -33.90 28.34 -14.08
C LYS A 242 -32.54 27.94 -13.50
N ALA A 243 -32.50 26.97 -12.58
CA ALA A 243 -31.26 26.40 -12.07
C ALA A 243 -30.46 25.73 -13.20
N VAL A 244 -31.13 25.00 -14.09
CA VAL A 244 -30.53 24.39 -15.28
C VAL A 244 -30.01 25.45 -16.26
N GLY A 245 -30.71 26.57 -16.43
CA GLY A 245 -30.18 27.72 -17.17
C GLY A 245 -28.90 28.30 -16.56
N THR A 246 -28.80 28.33 -15.23
CA THR A 246 -27.59 28.74 -14.51
C THR A 246 -26.44 27.75 -14.71
N LEU A 247 -26.74 26.45 -14.66
CA LEU A 247 -25.80 25.37 -14.98
C LEU A 247 -25.23 25.53 -16.39
N GLN A 248 -26.09 25.72 -17.40
CA GLN A 248 -25.66 25.92 -18.78
C GLN A 248 -24.80 27.19 -18.93
N LYS A 249 -25.13 28.28 -18.24
CA LYS A 249 -24.36 29.53 -18.28
C LYS A 249 -22.99 29.39 -17.63
N LYS A 250 -22.91 28.77 -16.44
CA LYS A 250 -21.64 28.61 -15.68
C LYS A 250 -20.75 27.53 -16.27
N MET A 251 -21.32 26.43 -16.75
CA MET A 251 -20.59 25.27 -17.27
C MET A 251 -20.60 25.18 -18.80
N GLY A 252 -21.08 26.19 -19.52
CA GLY A 252 -21.21 26.18 -20.98
C GLY A 252 -19.89 26.03 -21.76
N ALA A 253 -18.73 26.19 -21.11
CA ALA A 253 -17.44 25.84 -21.68
C ALA A 253 -17.19 24.31 -21.68
N LYS A 254 -17.76 23.59 -20.70
CA LYS A 254 -17.64 22.14 -20.50
C LYS A 254 -18.85 21.36 -21.02
N LEU A 255 -20.00 21.99 -21.20
CA LEU A 255 -21.25 21.37 -21.62
C LEU A 255 -21.68 21.87 -23.01
N GLU A 256 -22.08 20.94 -23.87
CA GLU A 256 -22.63 21.22 -25.21
C GLU A 256 -24.14 21.42 -25.13
N VAL A 257 -24.83 20.50 -24.46
CA VAL A 257 -26.30 20.50 -24.29
C VAL A 257 -26.63 20.19 -22.83
N VAL A 258 -27.64 20.85 -22.30
CA VAL A 258 -28.20 20.56 -20.98
C VAL A 258 -29.72 20.55 -21.14
N GLU A 259 -30.33 19.43 -20.83
CA GLU A 259 -31.78 19.23 -20.89
C GLU A 259 -32.29 18.82 -19.51
N SER A 260 -33.46 19.32 -19.13
CA SER A 260 -34.14 18.92 -17.90
C SER A 260 -35.52 18.36 -18.21
N SER A 261 -35.87 17.28 -17.54
CA SER A 261 -37.23 16.75 -17.52
C SER A 261 -37.62 16.39 -16.10
N VAL A 262 -38.90 16.50 -15.77
CA VAL A 262 -39.42 16.11 -14.47
C VAL A 262 -40.29 14.87 -14.68
N ARG A 263 -40.00 13.82 -13.91
CA ARG A 263 -40.76 12.57 -13.92
C ARG A 263 -41.43 12.38 -12.57
N GLU A 264 -42.68 11.98 -12.58
CA GLU A 264 -43.36 11.56 -11.36
C GLU A 264 -43.19 10.05 -11.16
N LYS A 265 -42.73 9.64 -9.98
CA LYS A 265 -42.62 8.24 -9.60
C LYS A 265 -43.08 8.07 -8.16
N ASN A 266 -44.12 7.26 -7.95
CA ASN A 266 -44.72 7.02 -6.64
C ASN A 266 -45.14 8.32 -5.91
N GLY A 267 -45.76 9.26 -6.64
CA GLY A 267 -46.19 10.55 -6.08
C GLY A 267 -45.05 11.52 -5.74
N LYS A 268 -43.83 11.26 -6.23
CA LYS A 268 -42.67 12.13 -6.04
C LYS A 268 -42.16 12.66 -7.37
N HIS A 269 -41.93 13.96 -7.46
CA HIS A 269 -41.25 14.57 -8.59
C HIS A 269 -39.73 14.31 -8.51
N ILE A 270 -39.19 13.75 -9.59
CA ILE A 270 -37.77 13.48 -9.79
C ILE A 270 -37.32 14.31 -10.99
N ALA A 271 -36.37 15.22 -10.78
CA ALA A 271 -35.76 15.96 -11.87
C ALA A 271 -34.64 15.11 -12.49
N VAL A 272 -34.74 14.86 -13.80
CA VAL A 272 -33.71 14.19 -14.60
C VAL A 272 -33.04 15.24 -15.47
N ILE A 273 -31.77 15.50 -15.18
CA ILE A 273 -30.93 16.45 -15.90
C ILE A 273 -29.99 15.64 -16.79
N THR A 274 -30.19 15.74 -18.10
CA THR A 274 -29.34 15.10 -19.10
C THR A 274 -28.34 16.13 -19.59
N VAL A 275 -27.06 15.89 -19.34
CA VAL A 275 -25.97 16.72 -19.84
C VAL A 275 -25.26 16.02 -20.99
N LYS A 276 -24.99 16.75 -22.07
CA LYS A 276 -24.04 16.34 -23.11
C LYS A 276 -22.78 17.14 -22.89
N GLU A 277 -21.74 16.48 -22.39
CA GLU A 277 -20.45 17.13 -22.22
C GLU A 277 -19.90 17.57 -23.57
N ARG A 278 -19.42 18.81 -23.63
CA ARG A 278 -18.68 19.30 -24.79
C ARG A 278 -17.42 18.46 -24.86
N ALA A 279 -17.23 17.78 -25.99
CA ALA A 279 -16.02 17.02 -26.27
C ALA A 279 -14.83 17.90 -25.89
N SER A 280 -14.11 17.52 -24.81
CA SER A 280 -12.99 18.31 -24.31
C SER A 280 -12.07 18.57 -25.49
N SER A 281 -12.03 19.81 -25.95
CA SER A 281 -11.24 20.25 -27.09
C SER A 281 -9.78 20.29 -26.64
N ARG A 282 -9.24 19.17 -26.18
CA ARG A 282 -7.82 18.92 -26.40
C ARG A 282 -7.70 18.90 -27.91
N SER A 283 -7.25 20.04 -28.45
CA SER A 283 -6.94 20.16 -29.86
C SER A 283 -6.10 18.92 -30.25
N PRO A 284 -6.28 18.37 -31.47
CA PRO A 284 -5.48 17.26 -31.99
C PRO A 284 -3.95 17.50 -32.04
N ASP A 285 -3.46 18.56 -31.41
CA ASP A 285 -2.09 19.05 -31.34
C ASP A 285 -1.80 19.68 -29.97
N SER A 286 -2.35 19.11 -28.89
CA SER A 286 -2.10 19.65 -27.55
C SER A 286 -0.61 19.51 -27.22
N PHE A 287 0.04 20.65 -26.98
CA PHE A 287 1.44 20.73 -26.56
C PHE A 287 1.46 21.15 -25.10
N ALA A 288 2.02 20.30 -24.25
CA ALA A 288 2.22 20.57 -22.83
C ALA A 288 3.72 20.64 -22.55
N MET A 289 4.16 21.76 -22.00
CA MET A 289 5.51 21.92 -21.47
C MET A 289 5.39 22.21 -19.97
N ASN A 290 5.98 21.36 -19.14
CA ASN A 290 5.92 21.52 -17.69
C ASN A 290 7.33 21.72 -17.14
N PRO A 291 7.59 22.78 -16.37
CA PRO A 291 8.83 22.90 -15.63
C PRO A 291 8.89 21.81 -14.55
N MET A 292 10.10 21.37 -14.21
CA MET A 292 10.34 20.35 -13.21
C MET A 292 11.46 20.80 -12.28
N ILE A 293 11.21 20.69 -10.98
CA ILE A 293 12.22 20.81 -9.94
C ILE A 293 12.21 19.50 -9.15
N ARG A 294 13.38 18.88 -9.03
CA ARG A 294 13.56 17.64 -8.27
C ARG A 294 14.85 17.70 -7.47
N PHE A 295 14.88 17.07 -6.32
CA PHE A 295 16.08 16.83 -5.55
C PHE A 295 16.38 15.34 -5.52
N ASN A 296 17.64 14.97 -5.69
CA ASN A 296 18.15 13.65 -5.30
C ASN A 296 19.59 13.75 -4.80
N ARG A 297 20.05 12.73 -4.07
CA ARG A 297 21.36 12.76 -3.38
C ARG A 297 22.57 12.69 -4.31
N VAL A 298 22.38 12.36 -5.59
CA VAL A 298 23.46 12.21 -6.58
C VAL A 298 23.60 13.44 -7.46
N THR A 299 22.50 13.99 -7.94
CA THR A 299 22.49 15.21 -8.76
C THR A 299 22.25 16.47 -7.94
N GLY A 300 21.97 16.35 -6.63
CA GLY A 300 21.45 17.46 -5.83
C GLY A 300 20.11 17.97 -6.37
N TRP A 301 19.93 19.29 -6.33
CA TRP A 301 18.84 19.94 -7.04
C TRP A 301 18.98 19.73 -8.55
N LYS A 302 17.84 19.52 -9.19
CA LYS A 302 17.71 19.27 -10.61
C LYS A 302 16.60 20.14 -11.15
N LEU A 303 16.92 20.93 -12.16
CA LEU A 303 15.96 21.75 -12.89
C LEU A 303 15.80 21.18 -14.29
N GLY A 304 14.58 21.16 -14.80
CA GLY A 304 14.33 20.67 -16.15
C GLY A 304 12.94 20.99 -16.63
N THR A 305 12.59 20.37 -17.75
CA THR A 305 11.28 20.48 -18.35
C THR A 305 10.89 19.15 -18.98
N THR A 306 9.60 18.85 -18.94
CA THR A 306 8.99 17.77 -19.71
C THR A 306 8.15 18.40 -20.81
N VAL A 307 8.24 17.81 -22.00
CA VAL A 307 7.44 18.20 -23.15
C VAL A 307 6.61 16.99 -23.54
N LYS A 308 5.32 17.20 -23.81
CA LYS A 308 4.44 16.19 -24.38
C LYS A 308 3.63 16.84 -25.49
N ARG A 309 3.65 16.24 -26.67
CA ARG A 309 2.82 16.63 -27.80
C ARG A 309 1.94 15.47 -28.20
N ASP A 310 0.63 15.65 -28.07
CA ASP A 310 -0.31 14.68 -28.61
C ASP A 310 -0.24 14.73 -30.14
N LEU A 311 -0.14 13.56 -30.75
CA LEU A 311 -0.25 13.38 -32.19
C LEU A 311 -1.73 13.25 -32.56
N ARG A 312 -2.06 13.66 -33.79
CA ARG A 312 -3.43 13.69 -34.31
C ARG A 312 -4.16 12.39 -34.00
N ARG A 313 -5.31 12.52 -33.33
CA ARG A 313 -6.19 11.38 -33.01
C ARG A 313 -6.58 10.66 -34.31
N ALA A 314 -6.37 9.34 -34.35
CA ALA A 314 -7.18 8.48 -35.22
C ALA A 314 -8.66 8.67 -34.83
N ARG A 315 -9.59 8.45 -35.78
CA ARG A 315 -11.04 8.73 -35.64
C ARG A 315 -11.76 7.85 -34.60
N PHE A 316 -11.23 7.76 -33.38
CA PHE A 316 -11.83 7.04 -32.27
C PHE A 316 -12.57 8.02 -31.35
N SER A 317 -13.54 7.48 -30.61
CA SER A 317 -14.37 8.24 -29.67
C SER A 317 -13.54 8.95 -28.59
N ASN A 318 -14.15 9.98 -28.00
CA ASN A 318 -13.59 10.70 -26.85
C ASN A 318 -13.32 9.70 -25.70
N GLY A 319 -12.11 9.72 -25.15
CA GLY A 319 -11.70 8.88 -24.02
C GLY A 319 -10.66 7.79 -24.35
N MET A 320 -10.41 7.51 -25.63
CA MET A 320 -9.27 6.67 -26.00
C MET A 320 -7.93 7.37 -25.69
N PRO A 321 -6.84 6.62 -25.46
CA PRO A 321 -5.50 7.19 -25.33
C PRO A 321 -5.13 8.08 -26.54
N THR A 322 -3.98 8.74 -26.55
CA THR A 322 -3.47 9.45 -27.74
C THR A 322 -2.02 9.05 -27.99
N SER A 323 -1.66 8.87 -29.27
CA SER A 323 -0.26 8.79 -29.65
C SER A 323 0.39 10.09 -29.21
N HIS A 324 1.59 10.06 -28.64
CA HIS A 324 2.26 11.28 -28.25
C HIS A 324 3.77 11.17 -28.41
N ILE A 325 4.37 12.28 -28.78
CA ILE A 325 5.81 12.47 -28.65
C ILE A 325 6.05 13.05 -27.26
N PHE A 326 7.02 12.52 -26.54
CA PHE A 326 7.43 13.05 -25.26
C PHE A 326 8.93 13.34 -25.26
N GLY A 327 9.28 14.37 -24.51
CA GLY A 327 10.63 14.84 -24.33
C GLY A 327 10.86 15.20 -22.87
N TYR A 328 12.11 15.09 -22.47
CA TYR A 328 12.58 15.44 -21.16
C TYR A 328 14.00 15.98 -21.29
N ALA A 329 14.26 17.12 -20.66
CA ALA A 329 15.60 17.67 -20.51
C ALA A 329 15.75 18.25 -19.11
N GLY A 330 16.85 17.98 -18.43
CA GLY A 330 17.14 18.59 -17.14
C GLY A 330 18.61 18.55 -16.78
N TYR A 331 19.00 19.40 -15.85
CA TYR A 331 20.36 19.55 -15.39
C TYR A 331 20.44 19.40 -13.88
N GLY A 332 21.32 18.52 -13.43
CA GLY A 332 21.63 18.24 -12.04
C GLY A 332 22.84 19.02 -11.55
N PHE A 333 22.67 19.87 -10.53
CA PHE A 333 23.74 20.77 -10.07
C PHE A 333 24.87 20.08 -9.30
N GLY A 334 24.56 19.00 -8.58
CA GLY A 334 25.48 18.30 -7.68
C GLY A 334 26.58 17.51 -8.41
N ASN A 335 26.24 16.89 -9.54
CA ASN A 335 27.17 16.09 -10.35
C ASN A 335 27.35 16.64 -11.78
N LYS A 336 26.72 17.78 -12.09
CA LYS A 336 26.76 18.44 -13.41
C LYS A 336 26.31 17.53 -14.55
N ILE A 337 25.35 16.64 -14.29
CA ILE A 337 24.81 15.73 -15.31
C ILE A 337 23.58 16.35 -15.98
N THR A 338 23.61 16.37 -17.31
CA THR A 338 22.43 16.63 -18.13
C THR A 338 21.70 15.32 -18.41
N ASP A 339 20.44 15.27 -17.99
CA ASP A 339 19.55 14.18 -18.32
C ASP A 339 18.66 14.57 -19.48
N VAL A 340 18.51 13.66 -20.43
CA VAL A 340 17.68 13.83 -21.63
C VAL A 340 16.93 12.55 -21.87
N ALA A 341 15.66 12.64 -22.25
CA ALA A 341 14.94 11.53 -22.85
C ALA A 341 14.05 12.06 -23.97
N ILE A 342 14.01 11.36 -25.09
CA ILE A 342 13.06 11.63 -26.16
C ILE A 342 12.45 10.32 -26.59
N GLY A 343 11.15 10.32 -26.81
CA GLY A 343 10.46 9.13 -27.25
C GLY A 343 9.14 9.40 -27.92
N ILE A 344 8.64 8.35 -28.55
CA ILE A 344 7.31 8.28 -29.13
C ILE A 344 6.56 7.15 -28.43
N ASP A 345 5.32 7.43 -28.08
CA ASP A 345 4.38 6.44 -27.59
C ASP A 345 3.24 6.38 -28.61
N THR A 346 3.28 5.40 -29.49
CA THR A 346 2.23 5.22 -30.49
C THR A 346 1.05 4.51 -29.85
N MET A 347 -0.14 4.97 -30.21
CA MET A 347 -1.34 4.36 -29.73
C MET A 347 -1.49 2.93 -30.23
N PRO A 348 -2.22 2.13 -29.45
CA PRO A 348 -3.01 1.06 -30.02
C PRO A 348 -3.73 1.40 -31.33
N PHE A 349 -3.40 0.74 -32.44
CA PHE A 349 -4.43 0.54 -33.47
C PHE A 349 -5.50 -0.35 -32.85
N ALA A 350 -6.71 0.18 -32.72
CA ALA A 350 -7.81 -0.56 -32.11
C ALA A 350 -8.38 -1.53 -33.14
N THR A 351 -8.16 -2.82 -32.94
CA THR A 351 -8.93 -3.86 -33.66
C THR A 351 -10.17 -4.17 -32.85
N TYR A 352 -11.33 -4.17 -33.51
CA TYR A 352 -12.58 -4.64 -32.89
C TYR A 352 -12.72 -6.13 -33.15
N THR A 353 -13.06 -6.88 -32.12
CA THR A 353 -13.49 -8.28 -32.26
C THR A 353 -14.97 -8.31 -31.93
N GLN A 354 -15.80 -8.54 -32.94
CA GLN A 354 -17.23 -8.77 -32.74
C GLN A 354 -17.43 -10.28 -32.57
N PHE A 355 -17.74 -10.71 -31.36
CA PHE A 355 -18.24 -12.07 -31.15
C PHE A 355 -19.72 -12.05 -31.54
N ASN A 356 -20.09 -12.85 -32.54
CA ASN A 356 -21.46 -12.99 -33.02
C ASN A 356 -22.33 -13.63 -31.93
N ASN A 357 -22.84 -12.82 -31.00
CA ASN A 357 -23.99 -13.21 -30.20
C ASN A 357 -25.24 -12.80 -31.00
N LEU A 358 -25.98 -13.80 -31.47
CA LEU A 358 -27.17 -13.64 -32.32
C LEU A 358 -28.35 -12.96 -31.61
N GLU A 359 -28.26 -12.69 -30.30
CA GLU A 359 -29.40 -12.27 -29.46
C GLU A 359 -29.29 -10.87 -28.81
N GLY A 360 -28.50 -9.95 -29.40
CA GLY A 360 -28.85 -8.52 -29.27
C GLY A 360 -28.00 -7.63 -28.37
N ASP A 361 -26.85 -8.08 -27.87
CA ASP A 361 -25.85 -7.17 -27.31
C ASP A 361 -24.45 -7.75 -27.52
N ALA A 362 -23.90 -7.54 -28.73
CA ALA A 362 -22.54 -7.99 -29.03
C ALA A 362 -21.54 -7.17 -28.21
N ASP A 363 -20.91 -7.80 -27.22
CA ASP A 363 -19.82 -7.20 -26.45
C ASP A 363 -18.67 -6.82 -27.39
N ARG A 364 -18.55 -5.51 -27.65
CA ARG A 364 -17.45 -4.94 -28.44
C ARG A 364 -16.26 -4.75 -27.52
N TRP A 365 -15.23 -5.56 -27.73
CA TRP A 365 -13.93 -5.38 -27.08
C TRP A 365 -12.99 -4.62 -28.00
N TYR A 366 -12.34 -3.61 -27.44
CA TYR A 366 -11.27 -2.88 -28.12
C TYR A 366 -9.94 -3.44 -27.64
N HIS A 367 -9.19 -4.04 -28.57
CA HIS A 367 -7.83 -4.45 -28.31
C HIS A 367 -6.88 -3.42 -28.86
N GLY A 368 -5.91 -3.04 -28.05
CA GLY A 368 -4.99 -2.01 -28.43
C GLY A 368 -3.54 -2.48 -28.53
N PHE A 369 -2.90 -2.27 -29.69
CA PHE A 369 -1.49 -2.60 -29.92
C PHE A 369 -0.60 -1.37 -30.21
N GLY A 370 0.28 -0.99 -29.29
CA GLY A 370 1.11 0.20 -29.39
C GLY A 370 2.60 -0.10 -29.35
N ILE A 371 3.41 0.88 -29.74
CA ILE A 371 4.87 0.85 -29.68
C ILE A 371 5.34 2.07 -28.88
N ASN A 372 6.18 1.83 -27.88
CA ASN A 372 6.93 2.86 -27.19
C ASN A 372 8.39 2.77 -27.60
N ALA A 373 9.01 3.86 -28.04
CA ALA A 373 10.44 3.89 -28.29
C ALA A 373 11.02 5.14 -27.65
N LYS A 374 12.12 5.00 -26.89
CA LYS A 374 12.81 6.13 -26.28
C LYS A 374 14.32 5.97 -26.32
N VAL A 375 15.01 7.07 -26.57
CA VAL A 375 16.45 7.23 -26.33
C VAL A 375 16.61 8.09 -25.10
N HIS A 376 17.49 7.69 -24.19
CA HIS A 376 17.65 8.41 -22.93
C HIS A 376 19.07 8.39 -22.39
N ARG A 377 19.37 9.41 -21.61
CA ARG A 377 20.48 9.52 -20.67
C ARG A 377 19.87 10.07 -19.39
N ALA A 378 19.76 9.27 -18.35
CA ALA A 378 19.06 9.68 -17.14
C ALA A 378 19.72 9.10 -15.89
N THR A 379 19.75 9.87 -14.81
CA THR A 379 19.99 9.32 -13.48
C THR A 379 18.69 8.69 -13.02
N ASP A 380 18.60 7.36 -13.06
CA ASP A 380 17.42 6.69 -12.52
C ASP A 380 17.51 6.62 -11.00
N ILE A 381 16.33 6.58 -10.37
CA ILE A 381 16.14 6.56 -8.93
C ILE A 381 15.11 5.49 -8.57
N THR A 382 14.25 5.05 -9.50
CA THR A 382 13.23 4.03 -9.22
C THR A 382 12.71 3.43 -10.52
N PRO A 383 12.72 2.09 -10.69
CA PRO A 383 12.02 1.50 -11.82
C PRO A 383 10.54 1.86 -11.75
N ASP A 384 9.94 2.15 -12.91
CA ASP A 384 8.56 2.66 -13.07
C ASP A 384 7.49 1.81 -12.34
N ASN A 385 7.80 0.57 -11.98
CA ASN A 385 6.91 -0.42 -11.40
C ASN A 385 6.85 -0.43 -9.85
N VAL A 386 7.78 0.23 -9.13
CA VAL A 386 7.81 0.18 -7.66
C VAL A 386 6.89 1.22 -7.01
N ILE A 387 6.61 2.33 -7.71
CA ILE A 387 5.68 3.37 -7.23
C ILE A 387 4.52 3.48 -8.24
N PRO A 388 3.30 3.00 -7.91
CA PRO A 388 2.14 3.04 -8.81
C PRO A 388 1.66 4.46 -9.13
N TYR A 389 2.21 5.47 -8.46
CA TYR A 389 2.05 6.86 -8.82
C TYR A 389 3.27 7.25 -9.63
N ARG A 390 3.10 7.49 -10.94
CA ARG A 390 3.88 8.55 -11.58
C ARG A 390 3.68 9.75 -10.67
N VAL A 391 4.64 10.05 -9.80
CA VAL A 391 4.65 11.29 -9.02
C VAL A 391 4.59 12.35 -10.10
N SER A 392 3.40 12.91 -10.29
CA SER A 392 3.18 13.80 -11.41
C SER A 392 4.18 14.92 -11.19
N ASN A 393 5.05 15.18 -12.16
CA ASN A 393 5.92 16.36 -12.11
C ASN A 393 5.09 17.65 -12.25
N SER A 394 3.77 17.59 -12.08
CA SER A 394 2.91 18.74 -12.18
C SER A 394 2.94 19.49 -10.85
N LEU A 395 3.19 20.79 -10.94
CA LEU A 395 3.04 21.75 -9.86
C LEU A 395 1.64 21.73 -9.21
N ASN A 396 0.66 21.09 -9.85
CA ASN A 396 -0.71 20.99 -9.38
C ASN A 396 -0.93 19.83 -8.39
N ASP A 397 0.10 19.04 -8.08
CA ASP A 397 0.09 18.07 -6.99
C ASP A 397 1.09 18.52 -5.91
N PRO A 398 0.64 19.24 -4.87
CA PRO A 398 1.51 19.73 -3.81
C PRO A 398 2.28 18.61 -3.13
N GLY A 399 1.64 17.45 -2.89
CA GLY A 399 2.28 16.31 -2.23
C GLY A 399 3.43 15.75 -3.06
N ALA A 400 3.21 15.57 -4.36
CA ALA A 400 4.25 15.21 -5.31
C ALA A 400 5.37 16.25 -5.40
N LEU A 401 5.02 17.55 -5.36
CA LEU A 401 5.99 18.64 -5.36
C LEU A 401 6.86 18.60 -4.10
N PHE A 402 6.28 18.53 -2.90
CA PHE A 402 7.01 18.38 -1.64
C PHE A 402 7.90 17.14 -1.70
N TYR A 403 7.38 16.01 -2.16
CA TYR A 403 8.16 14.77 -2.29
C TYR A 403 9.34 14.92 -3.26
N ASN A 404 9.15 15.59 -4.40
CA ASN A 404 10.20 15.88 -5.38
C ASN A 404 11.22 16.90 -4.87
N LEU A 405 10.81 17.93 -4.13
CA LEU A 405 11.69 18.98 -3.61
C LEU A 405 12.56 18.47 -2.46
N PHE A 406 12.03 17.57 -1.62
CA PHE A 406 12.65 17.23 -0.35
C PHE A 406 13.20 15.81 -0.28
N GLY A 407 12.85 14.95 -1.24
CA GLY A 407 13.29 13.56 -1.35
C GLY A 407 12.71 12.65 -0.26
N ALA A 408 12.77 11.33 -0.44
CA ALA A 408 12.41 10.35 0.59
C ALA A 408 13.54 9.34 0.81
N GLU A 409 13.61 8.76 2.02
CA GLU A 409 14.67 7.84 2.44
C GLU A 409 14.85 6.62 1.52
N ASN A 410 13.81 6.20 0.79
CA ASN A 410 13.77 4.92 0.05
C ASN A 410 13.90 5.03 -1.48
N LEU A 411 14.15 6.22 -2.03
CA LEU A 411 14.29 6.44 -3.49
C LEU A 411 15.73 6.18 -3.96
N HIS A 412 16.21 4.94 -3.96
CA HIS A 412 17.66 4.68 -4.01
C HIS A 412 18.02 3.50 -4.92
N ASN A 413 18.35 3.78 -6.18
CA ASN A 413 19.41 3.11 -6.92
C ASN A 413 20.02 4.14 -7.86
N TYR A 414 21.19 4.68 -7.53
CA TYR A 414 21.73 5.81 -8.27
C TYR A 414 22.79 5.36 -9.26
N TYR A 415 22.37 5.18 -10.50
CA TYR A 415 23.26 4.96 -11.62
C TYR A 415 22.82 5.83 -12.79
N LEU A 416 23.79 6.19 -13.63
CA LEU A 416 23.52 6.77 -14.93
C LEU A 416 23.12 5.62 -15.85
N LYS A 417 21.95 5.72 -16.47
CA LYS A 417 21.55 4.85 -17.57
C LYS A 417 21.55 5.64 -18.86
N THR A 418 22.20 5.10 -19.88
CA THR A 418 22.27 5.71 -21.22
C THR A 418 21.97 4.66 -22.27
N GLY A 419 20.96 4.87 -23.10
CA GLY A 419 20.61 3.87 -24.10
C GLY A 419 19.25 4.05 -24.74
N VAL A 420 18.74 2.94 -25.25
CA VAL A 420 17.48 2.86 -26.00
C VAL A 420 16.57 1.80 -25.37
N GLU A 421 15.29 2.13 -25.28
CA GLU A 421 14.23 1.18 -24.94
C GLU A 421 13.22 1.16 -26.09
N VAL A 422 12.82 -0.04 -26.53
CA VAL A 422 11.71 -0.25 -27.45
C VAL A 422 10.75 -1.22 -26.80
N ALA A 423 9.49 -0.84 -26.64
CA ALA A 423 8.46 -1.69 -26.07
C ALA A 423 7.26 -1.84 -27.00
N PHE A 424 6.78 -3.07 -27.12
CA PHE A 424 5.51 -3.42 -27.73
C PHE A 424 4.50 -3.63 -26.61
N ARG A 425 3.34 -3.00 -26.73
CA ARG A 425 2.27 -3.13 -25.73
C ARG A 425 1.00 -3.65 -26.37
N TRP A 426 0.32 -4.55 -25.67
CA TRP A 426 -1.07 -4.86 -25.90
C TRP A 426 -1.88 -4.47 -24.67
N GLU A 427 -3.01 -3.80 -24.87
CA GLU A 427 -3.89 -3.38 -23.78
C GLU A 427 -5.35 -3.67 -24.14
N LYS A 428 -6.10 -4.20 -23.17
CA LYS A 428 -7.56 -4.28 -23.25
C LYS A 428 -8.14 -2.90 -22.93
N LEU A 429 -8.72 -2.24 -23.93
CA LEU A 429 -9.25 -0.89 -23.79
C LEU A 429 -10.69 -0.95 -23.23
N PRO A 430 -11.05 0.00 -22.37
CA PRO A 430 -12.34 0.00 -21.70
C PRO A 430 -13.52 0.30 -22.63
N ARG A 431 -14.69 -0.27 -22.32
CA ARG A 431 -15.97 0.19 -22.88
C ARG A 431 -16.28 1.54 -22.23
N VAL A 432 -16.88 2.46 -22.99
CA VAL A 432 -17.19 3.83 -22.54
C VAL A 432 -18.11 3.85 -21.29
N GLU A 433 -18.82 2.75 -21.02
CA GLU A 433 -19.90 2.68 -20.02
C GLU A 433 -19.55 1.88 -18.75
N SER A 434 -18.42 1.17 -18.70
CA SER A 434 -17.99 0.44 -17.50
C SER A 434 -16.48 0.44 -17.38
N ILE A 435 -15.95 0.67 -16.17
CA ILE A 435 -14.51 0.57 -15.88
C ILE A 435 -14.17 -0.92 -15.82
N PRO A 436 -13.64 -1.52 -16.89
CA PRO A 436 -13.42 -2.95 -16.96
C PRO A 436 -12.04 -3.28 -16.37
N THR A 437 -11.84 -4.56 -16.13
CA THR A 437 -10.51 -5.11 -15.88
C THR A 437 -9.54 -4.68 -16.97
N ARG A 438 -8.49 -3.98 -16.56
CA ARG A 438 -7.37 -3.59 -17.42
C ARG A 438 -6.37 -4.74 -17.46
N HIS A 439 -6.10 -5.21 -18.67
CA HIS A 439 -5.01 -6.14 -18.95
C HIS A 439 -4.00 -5.42 -19.83
N LEU A 440 -2.74 -5.41 -19.42
CA LEU A 440 -1.63 -4.85 -20.17
C LEU A 440 -0.54 -5.90 -20.29
N LEU A 441 -0.16 -6.21 -21.51
CA LEU A 441 1.02 -7.01 -21.85
C LEU A 441 2.05 -6.07 -22.46
N LYS A 442 3.29 -6.10 -21.97
CA LYS A 442 4.39 -5.28 -22.49
C LYS A 442 5.60 -6.16 -22.73
N LEU A 443 6.11 -6.17 -23.96
CA LEU A 443 7.40 -6.75 -24.31
C LEU A 443 8.38 -5.62 -24.57
N THR A 444 9.47 -5.55 -23.82
CA THR A 444 10.44 -4.46 -23.84
C THR A 444 11.82 -4.99 -24.20
N LEU A 445 12.50 -4.30 -25.11
CA LEU A 445 13.89 -4.52 -25.49
C LEU A 445 14.72 -3.37 -24.94
N PHE A 446 15.76 -3.70 -24.20
CA PHE A 446 16.68 -2.75 -23.60
C PHE A 446 18.05 -2.84 -24.26
N ALA A 447 18.61 -1.68 -24.59
CA ALA A 447 20.01 -1.53 -24.93
C ALA A 447 20.59 -0.33 -24.18
N GLU A 448 21.05 -0.58 -22.96
CA GLU A 448 21.50 0.45 -22.01
C GLU A 448 22.95 0.24 -21.60
N ASN A 449 23.62 1.33 -21.24
CA ASN A 449 24.89 1.33 -20.53
C ASN A 449 24.65 1.92 -19.15
N HIS A 450 25.18 1.25 -18.13
CA HIS A 450 25.02 1.65 -16.75
C HIS A 450 26.36 2.11 -16.18
N GLU A 451 26.35 3.21 -15.43
CA GLU A 451 27.52 3.71 -14.72
C GLU A 451 27.16 4.04 -13.28
N SER A 452 28.02 3.65 -12.34
CA SER A 452 27.80 4.00 -10.94
C SER A 452 28.06 5.48 -10.71
N LEU A 453 27.14 6.14 -10.00
CA LEU A 453 27.30 7.53 -9.62
C LEU A 453 27.62 7.66 -8.13
N LYS A 454 28.58 8.53 -7.80
CA LYS A 454 28.85 8.92 -6.42
C LYS A 454 27.78 9.91 -5.96
N LYS A 455 27.34 9.77 -4.71
CA LYS A 455 26.50 10.77 -4.05
C LYS A 455 27.21 12.13 -4.03
N SER A 456 26.47 13.19 -4.30
CA SER A 456 26.95 14.58 -4.15
C SER A 456 26.63 15.13 -2.75
N THR A 457 25.64 14.55 -2.05
CA THR A 457 25.23 14.99 -0.71
C THR A 457 24.63 13.86 0.13
N ASP A 458 24.84 13.92 1.45
CA ASP A 458 24.18 13.06 2.44
C ASP A 458 22.90 13.67 3.01
N TRP A 459 22.65 14.93 2.69
CA TRP A 459 21.51 15.67 3.19
C TRP A 459 20.23 15.36 2.39
N HIS A 460 19.12 15.25 3.12
CA HIS A 460 17.75 15.41 2.62
C HIS A 460 16.90 15.97 3.77
N LEU A 461 15.74 16.59 3.49
CA LEU A 461 14.95 17.29 4.51
C LEU A 461 14.58 16.40 5.70
N PHE A 462 14.20 15.15 5.44
CA PHE A 462 13.87 14.18 6.49
C PHE A 462 15.06 13.69 7.32
N ASN A 463 16.29 13.98 6.89
CA ASN A 463 17.53 13.71 7.63
C ASN A 463 18.27 15.01 8.02
N TRP A 464 17.59 16.17 8.08
CA TRP A 464 18.25 17.44 8.41
C TRP A 464 18.68 17.53 9.89
N ARG A 465 18.03 16.79 10.80
CA ARG A 465 18.41 16.70 12.24
C ARG A 465 18.93 15.34 12.66
N SER A 466 18.77 14.31 11.85
CA SER A 466 19.10 12.96 12.26
C SER A 466 20.60 12.71 12.07
N ARG A 467 21.21 12.04 13.06
CA ARG A 467 22.60 11.55 12.99
C ARG A 467 22.69 10.24 12.19
N SER A 468 21.58 9.72 11.67
CA SER A 468 21.58 8.49 10.87
C SER A 468 22.36 8.72 9.58
N LYS A 469 23.41 7.91 9.38
CA LYS A 469 24.13 7.89 8.11
C LYS A 469 23.14 7.42 7.05
N ALA A 470 22.78 8.31 6.13
CA ALA A 470 21.93 7.95 5.01
C ALA A 470 22.59 6.82 4.21
N ARG A 471 21.83 5.77 3.89
CA ARG A 471 22.34 4.55 3.24
C ARG A 471 23.24 4.89 2.05
N GLU A 472 24.38 4.23 1.95
CA GLU A 472 25.28 4.39 0.81
C GLU A 472 24.63 3.90 -0.48
N ASN A 473 24.96 4.56 -1.60
CA ASN A 473 24.60 4.08 -2.92
C ASN A 473 25.48 2.86 -3.24
N PRO A 474 24.94 1.64 -3.35
CA PRO A 474 25.76 0.50 -3.71
C PRO A 474 26.40 0.75 -5.08
N ALA A 475 27.72 0.62 -5.16
CA ALA A 475 28.41 0.71 -6.43
C ALA A 475 27.92 -0.42 -7.35
N ILE A 476 27.66 -0.09 -8.60
CA ILE A 476 27.39 -1.07 -9.65
C ILE A 476 28.62 -1.18 -10.55
N THR A 477 28.85 -2.36 -11.11
CA THR A 477 29.81 -2.52 -12.20
C THR A 477 29.30 -1.72 -13.39
N SER A 478 30.16 -0.88 -13.96
CA SER A 478 29.78 -0.14 -15.17
C SER A 478 29.85 -1.07 -16.36
N SER A 479 28.76 -1.18 -17.11
CA SER A 479 28.62 -2.19 -18.16
C SER A 479 27.38 -1.98 -19.03
N GLY A 480 27.38 -2.63 -20.20
CA GLY A 480 26.28 -2.66 -21.15
C GLY A 480 25.26 -3.75 -20.80
N LEU A 481 24.01 -3.36 -20.60
CA LEU A 481 22.87 -4.26 -20.48
C LEU A 481 22.15 -4.36 -21.83
N ARG A 482 21.99 -5.60 -22.32
CA ARG A 482 21.08 -5.95 -23.40
C ARG A 482 20.10 -6.99 -22.87
N SER A 483 18.82 -6.62 -22.77
CA SER A 483 17.82 -7.51 -22.18
C SER A 483 16.46 -7.43 -22.85
N VAL A 484 15.69 -8.50 -22.70
CA VAL A 484 14.30 -8.61 -23.12
C VAL A 484 13.46 -8.80 -21.87
N MET A 485 12.43 -7.97 -21.70
CA MET A 485 11.52 -8.02 -20.57
C MET A 485 10.08 -8.20 -21.03
N PHE A 486 9.42 -9.21 -20.49
CA PHE A 486 7.99 -9.38 -20.59
C PHE A 486 7.33 -8.95 -19.29
N GLU A 487 6.30 -8.12 -19.37
CA GLU A 487 5.49 -7.65 -18.24
C GLU A 487 4.01 -7.88 -18.52
N TYR A 488 3.31 -8.36 -17.50
CA TYR A 488 1.86 -8.48 -17.46
C TYR A 488 1.33 -7.71 -16.25
N ASP A 489 0.51 -6.69 -16.51
CA ASP A 489 -0.17 -5.87 -15.52
C ASP A 489 -1.69 -6.14 -15.61
N LEU A 490 -2.22 -6.66 -14.51
CA LEU A 490 -3.64 -6.91 -14.31
C LEU A 490 -4.16 -5.94 -13.25
N ASN A 491 -5.10 -5.08 -13.64
CA ASN A 491 -5.74 -4.17 -12.71
C ASN A 491 -7.26 -4.28 -12.83
N THR A 492 -7.89 -4.90 -11.83
CA THR A 492 -9.35 -5.03 -11.71
C THR A 492 -9.95 -3.95 -10.80
N ARG A 493 -9.18 -2.91 -10.43
CA ARG A 493 -9.63 -1.98 -9.40
C ARG A 493 -10.74 -1.06 -9.89
N GLN A 494 -11.80 -0.98 -9.10
CA GLN A 494 -12.87 0.01 -9.23
C GLN A 494 -12.91 0.85 -7.95
N ASN A 495 -12.85 2.18 -8.07
CA ASN A 495 -12.78 3.08 -6.91
C ASN A 495 -11.69 2.70 -5.89
N HIS A 496 -10.52 2.30 -6.40
CA HIS A 496 -9.37 1.80 -5.64
C HIS A 496 -9.54 0.44 -4.93
N LEU A 497 -10.67 -0.25 -5.10
CA LEU A 497 -10.94 -1.59 -4.56
C LEU A 497 -10.74 -2.65 -5.64
N GLY A 498 -10.17 -3.80 -5.30
CA GLY A 498 -9.88 -4.91 -6.22
C GLY A 498 -8.39 -5.24 -6.36
N TRP A 499 -8.07 -6.05 -7.36
CA TRP A 499 -6.73 -6.56 -7.61
C TRP A 499 -5.90 -5.62 -8.48
N HIS A 500 -4.62 -5.51 -8.16
CA HIS A 500 -3.60 -4.92 -9.01
C HIS A 500 -2.34 -5.77 -8.90
N ASN A 501 -2.13 -6.62 -9.90
CA ASN A 501 -1.07 -7.60 -9.92
C ASN A 501 -0.14 -7.31 -11.10
N ILE A 502 1.17 -7.31 -10.84
CA ILE A 502 2.19 -7.13 -11.86
C ILE A 502 3.11 -8.34 -11.82
N PHE A 503 3.25 -9.00 -12.96
CA PHE A 503 4.23 -10.05 -13.18
C PHE A 503 5.20 -9.60 -14.24
N PHE A 504 6.50 -9.78 -14.04
CA PHE A 504 7.45 -9.62 -15.13
C PHE A 504 8.57 -10.65 -15.09
N VAL A 505 9.11 -10.92 -16.26
CA VAL A 505 10.29 -11.73 -16.52
C VAL A 505 11.25 -10.91 -17.36
N GLU A 506 12.50 -10.80 -16.95
CA GLU A 506 13.55 -10.19 -17.77
C GLU A 506 14.70 -11.17 -17.95
N HIS A 507 15.17 -11.27 -19.18
CA HIS A 507 16.28 -12.10 -19.56
C HIS A 507 17.35 -11.26 -20.24
N SER A 508 18.59 -11.44 -19.80
CA SER A 508 19.81 -10.84 -20.36
C SER A 508 20.79 -11.97 -20.63
N ASN A 509 21.48 -11.92 -21.77
CA ASN A 509 22.47 -12.93 -22.13
C ASN A 509 23.62 -12.31 -22.94
N THR A 510 24.81 -12.88 -22.77
CA THR A 510 26.03 -12.47 -23.50
C THR A 510 25.92 -12.70 -25.01
N ALA A 511 25.11 -13.66 -25.46
CA ALA A 511 24.82 -13.90 -26.87
C ALA A 511 24.13 -12.71 -27.56
N PHE A 512 23.46 -11.84 -26.81
CA PHE A 512 22.84 -10.61 -27.33
C PHE A 512 23.75 -9.36 -27.14
N GLY A 513 25.02 -9.57 -26.78
CA GLY A 513 25.98 -8.49 -26.50
C GLY A 513 25.76 -7.80 -25.15
N SER A 514 25.10 -8.46 -24.20
CA SER A 514 25.02 -7.99 -22.82
C SER A 514 26.26 -8.38 -22.04
N ASP A 515 26.73 -7.53 -21.14
CA ASP A 515 27.77 -7.89 -20.17
C ASP A 515 27.22 -8.72 -19.00
N PHE A 516 25.90 -8.94 -18.97
CA PHE A 516 25.20 -9.67 -17.92
C PHE A 516 24.50 -10.91 -18.46
N ASP A 517 24.56 -12.01 -17.70
CA ASP A 517 23.81 -13.23 -17.97
C ASP A 517 22.90 -13.54 -16.77
N PHE A 518 21.60 -13.27 -16.93
CA PHE A 518 20.60 -13.54 -15.90
C PHE A 518 19.20 -13.69 -16.48
N THR A 519 18.35 -14.38 -15.72
CA THR A 519 16.91 -14.34 -15.84
C THR A 519 16.33 -13.95 -14.49
N ARG A 520 15.54 -12.88 -14.43
CA ARG A 520 14.85 -12.44 -13.22
C ARG A 520 13.34 -12.53 -13.39
N TYR A 521 12.68 -12.89 -12.29
CA TYR A 521 11.23 -13.00 -12.17
C TYR A 521 10.78 -12.14 -11.01
N GLN A 522 9.68 -11.42 -11.17
CA GLN A 522 9.12 -10.62 -10.10
C GLN A 522 7.59 -10.65 -10.18
N LEU A 523 6.97 -10.82 -9.02
CA LEU A 523 5.53 -10.85 -8.84
C LEU A 523 5.14 -9.87 -7.75
N HIS A 524 4.25 -8.94 -8.08
CA HIS A 524 3.62 -8.01 -7.16
C HIS A 524 2.15 -8.36 -7.10
N LEU A 525 1.67 -8.79 -5.95
CA LEU A 525 0.26 -9.00 -5.70
C LEU A 525 -0.25 -7.87 -4.81
N ARG A 526 -1.33 -7.21 -5.21
CA ARG A 526 -1.96 -6.19 -4.40
C ARG A 526 -3.46 -6.35 -4.45
N TYR A 527 -4.09 -6.35 -3.29
CA TYR A 527 -5.55 -6.40 -3.19
C TYR A 527 -6.04 -5.31 -2.26
N ALA A 528 -7.17 -4.69 -2.61
CA ALA A 528 -7.83 -3.71 -1.78
C ALA A 528 -9.28 -4.15 -1.56
N HIS A 529 -9.63 -4.42 -0.32
CA HIS A 529 -10.96 -4.91 0.07
C HIS A 529 -11.70 -3.84 0.88
N PRO A 530 -12.99 -3.57 0.61
CA PRO A 530 -13.79 -2.72 1.48
C PRO A 530 -14.07 -3.44 2.80
N PHE A 531 -13.99 -2.73 3.91
CA PHE A 531 -14.35 -3.23 5.23
C PHE A 531 -15.13 -2.14 5.99
N GLY A 532 -16.46 -2.16 5.86
CA GLY A 532 -17.30 -1.05 6.31
C GLY A 532 -16.94 0.25 5.57
N GLU A 533 -16.66 1.32 6.33
CA GLU A 533 -16.14 2.60 5.80
C GLU A 533 -14.61 2.59 5.62
N HIS A 534 -13.94 1.55 6.09
CA HIS A 534 -12.49 1.39 6.00
C HIS A 534 -12.10 0.56 4.77
N ARG A 535 -10.80 0.55 4.49
CA ARG A 535 -10.21 -0.23 3.40
C ARG A 535 -9.00 -1.01 3.90
N ILE A 536 -8.99 -2.31 3.64
CA ILE A 536 -7.84 -3.16 3.90
C ILE A 536 -7.05 -3.26 2.60
N ARG A 537 -5.73 -3.02 2.67
CA ARG A 537 -4.83 -3.13 1.53
C ARG A 537 -3.80 -4.18 1.84
N THR A 538 -3.71 -5.21 1.02
CA THR A 538 -2.70 -6.25 1.16
C THR A 538 -1.69 -6.14 0.02
N ARG A 539 -0.42 -6.42 0.33
CA ARG A 539 0.66 -6.43 -0.64
C ARG A 539 1.60 -7.60 -0.38
N ALA A 540 1.84 -8.40 -1.41
CA ALA A 540 2.91 -9.39 -1.44
C ALA A 540 3.86 -9.09 -2.61
N VAL A 541 5.16 -9.20 -2.38
CA VAL A 541 6.18 -9.04 -3.41
C VAL A 541 7.14 -10.20 -3.33
N GLY A 542 7.27 -10.95 -4.43
CA GLY A 542 8.26 -12.01 -4.62
C GLY A 542 9.19 -11.66 -5.76
N SER A 543 10.47 -12.00 -5.63
CA SER A 543 11.47 -11.83 -6.69
C SER A 543 12.51 -12.94 -6.67
N PHE A 544 12.89 -13.42 -7.84
CA PHE A 544 13.92 -14.44 -8.04
C PHE A 544 14.85 -14.05 -9.19
N SER A 545 16.13 -14.43 -9.14
CA SER A 545 17.09 -14.19 -10.21
C SER A 545 18.09 -15.33 -10.31
N THR A 546 18.40 -15.77 -11.54
CA THR A 546 19.40 -16.80 -11.83
C THR A 546 20.84 -16.28 -11.84
N ALA A 547 21.04 -14.96 -11.72
CA ALA A 547 22.36 -14.35 -11.73
C ALA A 547 23.26 -15.07 -10.73
N SER A 548 24.37 -15.62 -11.22
CA SER A 548 25.35 -16.29 -10.37
C SER A 548 25.85 -15.27 -9.35
N ARG A 549 25.68 -15.57 -8.06
CA ARG A 549 26.24 -14.73 -7.00
C ARG A 549 27.75 -14.76 -7.12
N THR A 550 28.32 -13.81 -7.83
CA THR A 550 29.74 -13.53 -7.75
C THR A 550 30.00 -13.13 -6.28
N ARG A 551 30.70 -14.01 -5.56
CA ARG A 551 30.88 -13.99 -4.11
C ARG A 551 31.29 -12.61 -3.57
N ARG A 552 30.41 -11.95 -2.84
CA ARG A 552 30.61 -11.36 -1.49
C ARG A 552 29.36 -10.58 -1.09
N ILE A 553 28.46 -11.26 -0.38
CA ILE A 553 27.49 -10.80 0.63
C ILE A 553 26.39 -11.87 0.66
N LYS A 554 26.42 -12.71 1.71
CA LYS A 554 25.33 -13.64 2.04
C LYS A 554 24.11 -12.80 2.45
N ARG A 555 23.08 -12.71 1.62
CA ARG A 555 21.71 -12.41 2.07
C ARG A 555 20.77 -13.46 1.48
N LEU A 556 19.96 -14.14 2.26
CA LEU A 556 18.94 -15.06 1.76
C LEU A 556 17.80 -14.30 1.05
N PRO A 557 16.98 -14.94 0.19
CA PRO A 557 15.80 -14.31 -0.38
C PRO A 557 14.87 -13.84 0.75
N ALA A 558 14.56 -12.55 0.79
CA ALA A 558 13.63 -11.97 1.76
C ALA A 558 12.25 -11.85 1.11
N LEU A 559 11.30 -12.70 1.53
CA LEU A 559 9.89 -12.36 1.41
C LEU A 559 9.62 -11.22 2.41
N ARG A 560 9.33 -10.02 1.90
CA ARG A 560 8.85 -8.91 2.72
C ARG A 560 7.34 -8.78 2.51
N PHE A 561 6.59 -9.18 3.52
CA PHE A 561 5.19 -8.77 3.66
C PHE A 561 5.19 -7.36 4.28
N CYS A 562 4.61 -6.39 3.59
CA CYS A 562 4.26 -5.10 4.18
C CYS A 562 2.73 -5.04 4.17
N TRP A 563 2.14 -5.09 5.37
CA TRP A 563 0.72 -4.88 5.59
C TRP A 563 0.42 -3.39 5.70
#